data_AF-A0A564G4I0-F1
#
_entry.id   AF-A0A564G4I0-F1
#
_cell.length_a   1.000
_cell.length_b   1.000
_cell.length_c   1.000
_cell.angle_alpha   90.00
_cell.angle_beta   90.00
_cell.angle_gamma   90.00
#
_symmetry.space_group_name_H-M   'P 1'
#
loop_
_entity.id
_entity.type
_entity.pdbx_description
1 polymer ?
#
loop_
_entity_poly.entity_id
_entity_poly.type
_entity_poly.pdbx_seq_one_letter_code
_entity_poly.pdbx_strand_id
1 'polypeptide(L)'
;MTEPKRRPKPPLSAEPCCLYPDEKEIALAVLGPTRAKYWTGLAVVLERGGLPKVDPEFGGRYWPAVRAFLDQRHHVVDDPSRRRTSR
;
A
#
# COMPACT_ATOMS: atom_id res chain seq x y z
N MET A 1 -35.88 3.62 15.57
CA MET A 1 -34.56 4.22 15.89
C MET A 1 -33.51 3.30 15.30
N THR A 2 -33.05 3.56 14.08
CA THR A 2 -31.99 2.77 13.46
C THR A 2 -30.81 3.70 13.29
N GLU A 3 -29.88 3.66 14.24
CA GLU A 3 -28.66 4.43 14.18
C GLU A 3 -27.80 3.94 13.00
N PRO A 4 -27.43 4.81 12.04
CA PRO A 4 -26.51 4.41 11.01
C PRO A 4 -25.15 4.20 11.67
N LYS A 5 -24.66 2.95 11.68
CA LYS A 5 -23.29 2.63 12.09
C LYS A 5 -22.34 3.49 11.26
N ARG A 6 -21.83 4.58 11.85
CA ARG A 6 -20.77 5.41 11.28
C ARG A 6 -19.61 4.45 11.02
N ARG A 7 -19.34 4.16 9.75
CA ARG A 7 -18.08 3.52 9.38
C ARG A 7 -16.98 4.46 9.87
N PRO A 8 -16.01 4.01 10.67
CA PRO A 8 -14.90 4.88 11.02
C PRO A 8 -14.27 5.34 9.71
N LYS A 9 -14.15 6.66 9.51
CA LYS A 9 -13.27 7.20 8.46
C LYS A 9 -11.90 6.58 8.75
N PRO A 10 -11.29 5.83 7.81
CA PRO A 10 -9.97 5.30 8.05
C PRO A 10 -9.07 6.49 8.40
N PRO A 11 -8.30 6.40 9.50
CA PRO A 11 -7.42 7.48 9.89
C PRO A 11 -6.44 7.76 8.75
N LEU A 12 -5.93 8.99 8.69
CA LEU A 12 -5.00 9.54 7.68
C LEU A 12 -3.64 8.83 7.58
N SER A 13 -3.52 7.60 8.09
CA SER A 13 -2.37 6.73 7.89
C SER A 13 -2.81 5.60 6.96
N ALA A 14 -2.68 5.82 5.64
CA ALA A 14 -2.97 4.82 4.60
C ALA A 14 -1.96 3.65 4.58
N GLU A 15 -1.11 3.56 5.59
CA GLU A 15 -0.08 2.55 5.74
C GLU A 15 -0.67 1.34 6.51
N PRO A 16 -0.37 0.11 6.10
CA PRO A 16 -0.72 -1.10 6.83
C PRO A 16 -0.17 -1.13 8.27
N CYS A 17 -0.81 -1.92 9.12
CA CYS A 17 -0.44 -2.03 10.55
C CYS A 17 0.84 -2.83 10.83
N CYS A 18 1.38 -3.55 9.85
CA CYS A 18 2.56 -4.40 9.98
C CYS A 18 3.43 -4.40 8.70
N LEU A 19 4.58 -5.07 8.74
CA LEU A 19 5.53 -5.13 7.62
C LEU A 19 5.13 -6.13 6.52
N TYR A 20 4.38 -7.17 6.87
CA TYR A 20 3.89 -8.20 5.95
C TYR A 20 2.37 -8.29 6.03
N PRO A 21 1.65 -7.23 5.61
CA PRO A 21 0.20 -7.25 5.56
C PRO A 21 -0.30 -8.27 4.53
N ASP A 22 -1.53 -8.73 4.73
CA ASP A 22 -2.20 -9.58 3.75
C ASP A 22 -2.58 -8.80 2.48
N GLU A 23 -2.93 -9.53 1.41
CA GLU A 23 -3.28 -8.92 0.13
C GLU A 23 -4.49 -7.97 0.22
N LYS A 24 -5.39 -8.17 1.19
CA LYS A 24 -6.58 -7.33 1.35
C LYS A 24 -6.22 -5.99 1.98
N GLU A 25 -5.35 -5.98 2.98
CA GLU A 25 -4.87 -4.75 3.61
C GLU A 25 -4.02 -3.92 2.62
N ILE A 26 -3.14 -4.57 1.83
CA ILE A 26 -2.42 -3.91 0.74
C ILE A 26 -3.39 -3.34 -0.30
N ALA A 27 -4.39 -4.11 -0.72
CA ALA A 27 -5.39 -3.66 -1.69
C ALA A 27 -6.14 -2.41 -1.21
N LEU A 28 -6.48 -2.36 0.08
CA LEU A 28 -7.13 -1.22 0.70
C LEU A 28 -6.20 0.00 0.77
N ALA A 29 -4.94 -0.20 1.14
CA ALA A 29 -3.93 0.86 1.20
C ALA A 29 -3.65 1.48 -0.19
N VAL A 30 -3.46 0.65 -1.21
CA VAL A 30 -3.05 1.09 -2.56
C VAL A 30 -4.22 1.63 -3.39
N LEU A 31 -5.36 0.92 -3.39
CA LEU A 31 -6.47 1.23 -4.32
C LEU A 31 -7.66 1.90 -3.64
N GLY A 32 -7.74 1.81 -2.32
CA GLY A 32 -8.90 2.20 -1.54
C GLY A 32 -10.04 1.16 -1.59
N PRO A 33 -11.05 1.31 -0.73
CA PRO A 33 -12.11 0.32 -0.52
C PRO A 33 -12.93 -0.01 -1.77
N THR A 34 -13.17 0.96 -2.65
CA THR A 34 -13.98 0.78 -3.86
C THR A 34 -13.29 -0.10 -4.91
N ARG A 35 -11.95 -0.08 -4.95
CA ARG A 35 -11.15 -0.71 -6.00
C ARG A 35 -10.30 -1.88 -5.52
N ALA A 36 -10.29 -2.16 -4.22
CA ALA A 36 -9.51 -3.25 -3.61
C ALA A 36 -9.70 -4.60 -4.32
N LYS A 37 -10.90 -4.91 -4.81
CA LYS A 37 -11.19 -6.16 -5.55
C LYS A 37 -10.35 -6.37 -6.82
N TYR A 38 -9.78 -5.30 -7.38
CA TYR A 38 -8.94 -5.38 -8.58
C TYR A 38 -7.47 -5.67 -8.26
N TRP A 39 -7.08 -5.63 -6.98
CA TRP A 39 -5.69 -5.81 -6.56
C TRP A 39 -5.12 -7.14 -7.02
N THR A 40 -5.83 -8.26 -6.87
CA THR A 40 -5.31 -9.59 -7.25
C THR A 40 -4.87 -9.65 -8.71
N GLY A 41 -5.67 -9.09 -9.63
CA GLY A 41 -5.31 -9.04 -11.05
C GLY A 41 -4.17 -8.06 -11.33
N LEU A 42 -4.19 -6.88 -10.70
CA LEU A 42 -3.13 -5.89 -10.85
C LEU A 42 -1.79 -6.37 -10.30
N ALA A 43 -1.78 -7.01 -9.15
CA ALA A 43 -0.57 -7.50 -8.49
C ALA A 43 0.18 -8.48 -9.39
N VAL A 44 -0.53 -9.43 -10.04
CA VAL A 44 0.07 -10.36 -11.01
C VAL A 44 0.73 -9.62 -12.19
N VAL A 45 0.10 -8.54 -12.68
CA VAL A 45 0.68 -7.74 -13.76
C VAL A 45 1.88 -6.93 -13.26
N LEU A 46 1.79 -6.32 -12.09
CA LEU A 46 2.83 -5.50 -11.49
C LEU A 46 4.04 -6.33 -11.05
N GLU A 47 3.86 -7.59 -10.64
CA GLU A 47 4.95 -8.53 -10.36
C GLU A 47 5.87 -8.72 -11.57
N ARG A 48 5.32 -8.72 -12.79
CA ARG A 48 6.11 -8.77 -14.03
C ARG A 48 6.97 -7.53 -14.21
N GLY A 49 6.58 -6.41 -13.60
CA GLY A 49 7.33 -5.17 -13.57
C GLY A 49 8.26 -5.00 -12.36
N GLY A 50 8.30 -5.97 -11.44
CA GLY A 50 9.15 -5.93 -10.25
C GLY A 50 8.44 -5.63 -8.93
N LEU A 51 7.11 -5.65 -8.87
CA LEU A 51 6.41 -5.63 -7.58
C LEU A 51 6.86 -6.84 -6.72
N PRO A 52 7.18 -6.66 -5.43
CA PRO A 52 7.56 -7.77 -4.54
C PRO A 52 6.48 -8.84 -4.51
N LYS A 53 6.86 -10.11 -4.61
CA LYS A 53 5.95 -11.27 -4.48
C LYS A 53 5.52 -11.45 -3.03
N VAL A 54 4.51 -12.30 -2.82
CA VAL A 54 4.17 -12.80 -1.48
C VAL A 54 5.35 -13.62 -0.97
N ASP A 55 5.77 -13.29 0.25
CA ASP A 55 6.85 -13.97 0.95
C ASP A 55 6.35 -15.32 1.50
N PRO A 56 7.05 -16.44 1.24
CA PRO A 56 6.59 -17.75 1.67
C PRO A 56 6.77 -17.99 3.17
N GLU A 57 7.71 -17.33 3.85
CA GLU A 57 7.90 -17.43 5.29
C GLU A 57 6.88 -16.60 6.07
N PHE A 58 6.57 -15.38 5.61
CA PHE A 58 5.69 -14.44 6.32
C PHE A 58 4.25 -14.41 5.80
N GLY A 59 3.97 -14.97 4.62
CA GLY A 59 2.62 -15.08 4.04
C GLY A 59 2.03 -13.77 3.53
N GLY A 60 2.79 -12.67 3.52
CA GLY A 60 2.40 -11.34 3.04
C GLY A 60 3.46 -10.74 2.12
N ARG A 61 3.19 -9.57 1.53
CA ARG A 61 4.24 -8.84 0.78
C ARG A 61 4.93 -7.86 1.73
N TYR A 62 6.24 -7.72 1.58
CA TYR A 62 6.98 -6.73 2.35
C TYR A 62 6.55 -5.31 1.95
N TRP A 63 5.77 -4.66 2.81
CA TRP A 63 5.12 -3.37 2.51
C TRP A 63 6.09 -2.24 2.14
N PRO A 64 7.24 -2.05 2.83
CA PRO A 64 8.19 -1.01 2.43
C PRO A 64 8.70 -1.16 0.99
N ALA A 65 8.87 -2.39 0.50
CA ALA A 65 9.27 -2.64 -0.89
C ALA A 65 8.11 -2.41 -1.87
N VAL A 66 6.88 -2.75 -1.49
CA VAL A 66 5.68 -2.43 -2.28
C VAL A 66 5.56 -0.92 -2.48
N ARG A 67 5.71 -0.14 -1.39
CA ARG A 67 5.69 1.32 -1.44
C ARG A 67 6.82 1.88 -2.31
N ALA A 68 8.05 1.41 -2.10
CA ALA A 68 9.20 1.85 -2.89
C ALA A 68 9.04 1.59 -4.40
N PHE A 69 8.48 0.44 -4.78
CA PHE A 69 8.15 0.13 -6.17
C PHE A 69 7.15 1.13 -6.77
N LEU A 70 6.10 1.47 -6.02
CA LEU A 70 5.09 2.44 -6.46
C LEU A 70 5.67 3.86 -6.55
N ASP A 71 6.47 4.27 -5.58
CA ASP A 71 7.15 5.58 -5.59
C ASP A 71 8.10 5.70 -6.77
N GLN A 72 8.91 4.66 -7.03
CA GLN A 72 9.81 4.61 -8.18
C GLN A 72 9.04 4.70 -9.50
N ARG A 73 7.92 3.99 -9.64
CA ARG A 73 7.06 4.02 -10.83
C ARG A 73 6.52 5.43 -11.11
N HIS A 74 6.33 6.25 -10.07
CA HIS A 74 5.85 7.62 -10.19
C HIS A 74 6.96 8.68 -10.08
N HIS A 75 8.23 8.24 -10.02
CA HIS A 75 9.41 9.10 -9.89
C HIS A 75 9.33 10.01 -8.63
N VAL A 76 8.68 9.53 -7.57
CA VAL A 76 8.48 10.25 -6.29
C VAL A 76 9.62 9.95 -5.30
N VAL A 77 10.69 9.29 -5.74
CA VAL A 77 11.83 8.89 -4.90
C VAL A 77 12.21 10.07 -3.99
N ASP A 78 12.05 9.88 -2.66
CA ASP A 78 12.24 10.92 -1.66
C ASP A 78 13.63 11.51 -1.86
N ASP A 79 13.70 12.73 -2.42
CA ASP A 79 14.96 13.41 -2.62
C ASP A 79 15.51 13.75 -1.22
N PRO A 80 16.63 13.14 -0.79
CA PRO A 80 17.19 13.43 0.52
C PRO A 80 17.60 14.91 0.65
N SER A 81 17.72 15.65 -0.45
CA SER A 81 17.98 17.10 -0.47
C SER A 81 16.78 17.92 0.01
N ARG A 82 15.55 17.42 -0.13
CA ARG A 82 14.31 18.16 0.20
C ARG A 82 14.14 18.37 1.72
N ARG A 83 14.85 17.60 2.54
CA ARG A 83 14.84 17.72 4.01
C ARG A 83 15.71 18.86 4.55
N ARG A 84 16.42 19.60 3.69
CA ARG A 84 17.47 20.55 4.09
C ARG A 84 17.14 22.04 3.91
N THR A 85 15.87 22.39 3.67
CA THR A 85 15.43 23.79 3.55
C THR A 85 14.36 24.11 4.57
N SER A 86 14.77 24.15 5.84
CA SER A 86 14.15 24.93 6.90
C SER A 86 15.26 25.33 7.87
N ARG A 87 16.00 26.39 7.54
CA ARG A 87 16.91 27.07 8.47
C ARG A 87 16.56 28.54 8.50
#